data_AF-A0A397SIH6-F1
#
_entry.id   AF-A0A397SIH6-F1
#
_cell.length_a   1.000
_cell.length_b   1.000
_cell.length_c   1.000
_cell.angle_alpha   90.00
_cell.angle_beta   90.00
_cell.angle_gamma   90.00
#
_symmetry.space_group_name_H-M   'P 1'
#
loop_
_entity.id
_entity.type
_entity.pdbx_description
1 polymer ?
#
loop_
_entity_poly.entity_id
_entity_poly.type
_entity_poly.pdbx_seq_one_letter_code
_entity_poly.pdbx_strand_id
1 'polypeptide(L)'
;MRPEYEIIGDESCGRVDYAIKEAENLICVTEDKVQRSVLEGFAQNIKQLESSYETNKRKRKRDEDDFDYLYGIVTSARDWHFLLYSPGEISQASELPFTIEFSKKALDKESEEYQTLRKGVKKVLEAIVGLIKDRACSDEEPDRKRAKIEGYRSKK
;
A
#
# COMPACT_ATOMS: atom_id res chain seq x y z
N MET A 1 -5.54 10.24 15.88
CA MET A 1 -6.13 8.94 15.47
C MET A 1 -5.80 7.90 16.52
N ARG A 2 -6.67 6.92 16.79
CA ARG A 2 -6.27 5.71 17.53
C ARG A 2 -5.83 4.66 16.50
N PRO A 3 -4.80 3.84 16.77
CA PRO A 3 -4.36 2.81 15.83
C PRO A 3 -5.51 1.87 15.48
N GLU A 4 -5.66 1.53 14.21
CA GLU A 4 -6.79 0.71 13.73
C GLU A 4 -6.47 -0.79 13.69
N TYR A 5 -5.18 -1.18 13.68
CA TYR A 5 -4.78 -2.57 13.56
C TYR A 5 -3.42 -2.87 14.20
N GLU A 6 -3.27 -4.07 14.78
CA GLU A 6 -2.02 -4.57 15.33
C GLU A 6 -1.51 -5.71 14.46
N ILE A 7 -0.30 -5.54 13.93
CA ILE A 7 0.41 -6.60 13.23
C ILE A 7 1.10 -7.45 14.29
N ILE A 8 0.82 -8.74 14.25
CA ILE A 8 1.47 -9.75 15.08
C ILE A 8 2.17 -10.67 14.11
N GLY A 9 3.48 -10.77 14.20
CA GLY A 9 4.24 -11.83 13.56
C GLY A 9 5.54 -12.09 14.30
N ASP A 10 6.27 -13.09 13.83
CA ASP A 10 7.36 -13.70 14.61
C ASP A 10 8.53 -12.77 14.90
N GLU A 11 8.91 -11.95 13.92
CA GLU A 11 10.06 -11.06 14.04
C GLU A 11 9.68 -9.63 14.45
N SER A 12 8.43 -9.23 14.20
CA SER A 12 7.96 -7.90 14.59
C SER A 12 6.49 -7.93 14.94
N CYS A 13 6.17 -7.33 16.08
CA CYS A 13 4.82 -7.04 16.51
C CYS A 13 4.71 -5.53 16.71
N GLY A 14 3.62 -4.93 16.27
CA GLY A 14 3.47 -3.48 16.38
C GLY A 14 2.17 -2.98 15.78
N ARG A 15 1.77 -1.81 16.25
CA ARG A 15 0.58 -1.12 15.74
C ARG A 15 0.94 -0.37 14.47
N VAL A 16 0.07 -0.49 13.47
CA VAL A 16 0.14 0.31 12.24
C VAL A 16 -0.79 1.50 12.35
N ASP A 17 -0.52 2.54 11.56
CA ASP A 17 -1.43 3.67 11.47
C ASP A 17 -2.76 3.24 10.86
N TYR A 18 -2.72 2.54 9.71
CA TYR A 18 -3.90 1.96 9.06
C TYR A 18 -3.58 0.64 8.37
N ALA A 19 -4.61 -0.18 8.13
CA ALA A 19 -4.51 -1.41 7.36
C ALA A 19 -5.73 -1.57 6.43
N ILE A 20 -5.50 -2.06 5.21
CA ILE A 20 -6.57 -2.52 4.31
C ILE A 20 -6.59 -4.04 4.36
N LYS A 21 -7.76 -4.62 4.61
CA LYS A 21 -7.97 -6.07 4.71
C LYS A 21 -9.25 -6.50 4.03
N GLU A 22 -9.27 -7.76 3.60
CA GLU A 22 -10.46 -8.48 3.18
C GLU A 22 -10.67 -9.65 4.15
N ALA A 23 -11.77 -9.61 4.91
CA ALA A 23 -11.99 -10.50 6.05
C ALA A 23 -10.76 -10.54 7.00
N GLU A 24 -10.04 -11.66 7.04
CA GLU A 24 -8.83 -11.86 7.86
C GLU A 24 -7.52 -11.71 7.05
N ASN A 25 -7.59 -11.58 5.73
CA ASN A 25 -6.43 -11.43 4.87
C ASN A 25 -6.02 -9.96 4.79
N LEU A 26 -4.83 -9.65 5.32
CA LEU A 26 -4.22 -8.34 5.14
C LEU A 26 -3.83 -8.13 3.67
N ILE A 27 -4.24 -6.98 3.11
CA ILE A 27 -3.93 -6.57 1.72
C ILE A 27 -2.84 -5.50 1.73
N CYS A 28 -2.98 -4.51 2.61
CA CYS A 28 -2.08 -3.37 2.64
C CYS A 28 -1.79 -2.85 4.05
N VAL A 29 -0.54 -2.45 4.28
CA VAL A 29 -0.09 -1.74 5.48
C VAL A 29 0.19 -0.28 5.15
N THR A 30 -0.28 0.62 5.99
CA THR A 30 -0.23 2.07 5.78
C THR A 30 0.49 2.72 6.95
N GLU A 31 1.55 3.49 6.66
CA GLU A 31 2.31 4.28 7.63
C GLU A 31 2.19 5.76 7.30
N ASP A 32 1.69 6.55 8.25
CA ASP A 32 1.63 8.01 8.18
C ASP A 32 2.85 8.60 8.90
N LYS A 33 3.59 9.45 8.20
CA LYS A 33 4.79 10.11 8.70
C LYS A 33 4.86 11.53 8.24
N VAL A 34 5.28 12.42 9.14
CA VAL A 34 5.67 13.77 8.74
C VAL A 34 6.78 13.71 7.68
N GLN A 35 6.79 14.66 6.75
CA GLN A 35 7.64 14.61 5.55
C GLN A 35 9.15 14.38 5.86
N ARG A 36 9.63 14.90 6.99
CA ARG A 36 11.02 14.73 7.46
C ARG A 36 11.39 13.31 7.89
N SER A 37 10.41 12.44 8.15
CA SER A 37 10.60 11.07 8.66
C SER A 37 10.03 10.01 7.71
N VAL A 38 9.87 10.34 6.43
CA VAL A 38 9.35 9.39 5.42
C VAL A 38 10.24 8.15 5.28
N LEU A 39 11.57 8.29 5.42
CA LEU A 39 12.51 7.16 5.39
C LEU A 39 12.27 6.18 6.56
N GLU A 40 11.97 6.70 7.75
CA GLU A 40 11.59 5.86 8.89
C GLU A 40 10.26 5.15 8.62
N GLY A 41 9.33 5.83 7.95
CA GLY A 41 8.08 5.24 7.46
C GLY A 41 8.29 4.08 6.51
N PHE A 42 9.21 4.22 5.55
CA PHE A 42 9.60 3.11 4.66
C PHE A 42 10.15 1.91 5.45
N ALA A 43 11.13 2.14 6.33
CA ALA A 43 11.72 1.05 7.11
C ALA A 43 10.68 0.32 7.98
N GLN A 44 9.79 1.08 8.64
CA GLN A 44 8.71 0.52 9.46
C GLN A 44 7.70 -0.27 8.63
N ASN A 45 7.21 0.33 7.55
CA ASN A 45 6.23 -0.30 6.65
C ASN A 45 6.77 -1.61 6.07
N ILE A 46 8.03 -1.60 5.62
CA ILE A 46 8.70 -2.80 5.09
C ILE A 46 8.78 -3.90 6.14
N LYS A 47 9.23 -3.58 7.36
CA LYS A 47 9.37 -4.59 8.41
C LYS A 47 8.04 -5.20 8.84
N GLN A 48 6.98 -4.40 8.78
CA GLN A 48 5.62 -4.83 9.06
C GLN A 48 5.04 -5.71 7.94
N LEU A 49 5.34 -5.41 6.67
CA LEU A 49 4.95 -6.22 5.52
C LEU A 49 5.60 -7.61 5.58
N GLU A 50 6.90 -7.69 5.88
CA GLU A 50 7.61 -8.97 6.07
C GLU A 50 6.93 -9.84 7.14
N SER A 51 6.67 -9.26 8.32
CA SER A 51 6.04 -9.98 9.43
C SER A 51 4.60 -10.41 9.14
N SER A 52 3.87 -9.54 8.43
CA SER A 52 2.49 -9.83 8.00
C SER A 52 2.42 -10.94 6.97
N TYR A 53 3.39 -10.99 6.05
CA TYR A 53 3.48 -12.02 5.03
C TYR A 53 3.60 -13.41 5.66
N GLU A 54 4.54 -13.57 6.59
CA GLU A 54 4.75 -14.85 7.30
C GLU A 54 3.53 -15.26 8.13
N THR A 55 2.87 -14.30 8.77
CA THR A 55 1.66 -14.56 9.57
C THR A 55 0.48 -14.96 8.70
N ASN A 56 0.26 -14.27 7.58
CA ASN A 56 -0.77 -14.62 6.61
C ASN A 56 -0.54 -16.03 6.07
N LYS A 57 0.70 -16.40 5.75
CA LYS A 57 1.06 -17.74 5.29
C LYS A 57 0.68 -18.84 6.29
N ARG A 58 0.84 -18.59 7.59
CA ARG A 58 0.51 -19.56 8.66
C ARG A 58 -0.98 -19.74 8.90
N LYS A 59 -1.78 -18.70 8.68
CA LYS A 59 -3.23 -18.73 8.92
C LYS A 59 -4.02 -19.41 7.79
N ARG A 60 -3.39 -19.65 6.63
CA ARG A 60 -4.04 -20.22 5.43
C ARG A 60 -4.02 -21.76 5.42
N LYS A 61 -5.10 -22.37 4.93
CA LYS A 61 -5.16 -23.82 4.63
C LYS A 61 -4.36 -24.11 3.35
N ARG A 62 -3.80 -25.32 3.26
CA ARG A 62 -2.78 -25.76 2.29
C ARG A 62 -3.17 -25.70 0.80
N ASP A 63 -4.42 -25.37 0.47
CA ASP A 63 -5.00 -25.49 -0.88
C ASP A 63 -5.57 -24.17 -1.44
N GLU A 64 -5.42 -23.03 -0.76
CA GLU A 64 -5.89 -21.73 -1.26
C GLU A 64 -4.78 -21.00 -2.03
N ASP A 65 -5.07 -20.73 -3.31
CA ASP A 65 -4.17 -20.20 -4.34
C ASP A 65 -3.43 -18.94 -3.87
N ASP A 66 -2.10 -19.05 -3.91
CA ASP A 66 -1.18 -18.22 -3.15
C ASP A 66 -1.20 -16.77 -3.64
N PHE A 67 -1.00 -15.86 -2.70
CA PHE A 67 -0.64 -14.49 -3.03
C PHE A 67 0.69 -14.20 -2.37
N ASP A 68 1.73 -14.26 -3.18
CA ASP A 68 3.12 -14.09 -2.76
C ASP A 68 3.49 -12.61 -2.55
N TYR A 69 2.50 -11.75 -2.30
CA TYR A 69 2.72 -10.33 -2.15
C TYR A 69 1.70 -9.58 -1.29
N LEU A 70 2.16 -8.46 -0.74
CA LEU A 70 1.42 -7.48 0.04
C LEU A 70 1.71 -6.07 -0.47
N TYR A 71 0.78 -5.15 -0.28
CA TYR A 71 0.98 -3.75 -0.63
C TYR A 71 1.38 -2.90 0.57
N GLY A 72 2.24 -1.91 0.36
CA GLY A 72 2.59 -0.91 1.35
C GLY A 72 2.21 0.48 0.90
N ILE A 73 1.80 1.34 1.83
CA ILE A 73 1.65 2.77 1.59
C ILE A 73 2.41 3.52 2.67
N VAL A 74 3.28 4.44 2.25
CA VAL A 74 3.92 5.41 3.13
C VAL A 74 3.46 6.78 2.70
N THR A 75 2.88 7.55 3.63
CA THR A 75 2.31 8.86 3.31
C THR A 75 2.67 9.91 4.35
N SER A 76 2.68 11.17 3.89
CA SER A 76 2.68 12.36 4.76
C SER A 76 1.36 13.15 4.67
N ALA A 77 0.31 12.48 4.21
CA ALA A 77 -0.94 13.03 3.67
C ALA A 77 -0.78 13.90 2.41
N ARG A 78 0.36 14.59 2.25
CA ARG A 78 0.73 15.31 1.03
C ARG A 78 1.29 14.37 -0.03
N ASP A 79 2.36 13.66 0.30
CA ASP A 79 3.03 12.74 -0.62
C ASP A 79 2.64 11.30 -0.28
N TRP A 80 2.33 10.51 -1.31
CA TRP A 80 1.88 9.12 -1.18
C TRP A 80 2.79 8.21 -2.01
N HIS A 81 3.47 7.29 -1.32
CA HIS A 81 4.33 6.28 -1.91
C HIS A 81 3.65 4.92 -1.81
N PHE A 82 3.64 4.18 -2.92
CA PHE A 82 3.03 2.86 -3.01
C PHE A 82 4.12 1.80 -3.22
N LEU A 83 4.10 0.79 -2.38
CA LEU A 83 5.04 -0.32 -2.37
C LEU A 83 4.33 -1.62 -2.69
N LEU A 84 5.06 -2.52 -3.34
CA LEU A 84 4.72 -3.93 -3.51
C LEU A 84 5.83 -4.74 -2.85
N TYR A 85 5.46 -5.50 -1.83
CA TYR A 85 6.33 -6.45 -1.15
C TYR A 85 6.06 -7.86 -1.67
N SER A 86 7.11 -8.57 -2.04
CA SER A 86 7.12 -10.02 -2.25
C SER A 86 8.30 -10.61 -1.48
N PRO A 87 8.33 -11.93 -1.18
CA PRO A 87 9.48 -12.55 -0.51
C PRO A 87 10.80 -12.20 -1.19
N GLY A 88 11.68 -11.52 -0.45
CA GLY A 88 13.01 -11.13 -0.91
C GLY A 88 13.07 -9.92 -1.86
N GLU A 89 11.95 -9.26 -2.17
CA GLU A 89 11.95 -8.07 -3.02
C GLU A 89 10.90 -7.03 -2.64
N ILE A 90 11.30 -5.76 -2.75
CA ILE A 90 10.43 -4.61 -2.54
C ILE A 90 10.51 -3.76 -3.79
N SER A 91 9.34 -3.45 -4.36
CA SER A 91 9.20 -2.62 -5.55
C SER A 91 8.34 -1.41 -5.23
N GLN A 92 8.69 -0.25 -5.79
CA GLN A 92 7.84 0.93 -5.72
C GLN A 92 6.98 1.00 -6.99
N ALA A 93 5.71 1.38 -6.87
CA ALA A 93 4.81 1.45 -8.03
C ALA A 93 5.17 2.57 -9.00
N SER A 94 5.88 3.59 -8.53
CA SER A 94 6.34 4.76 -9.29
C SER A 94 7.61 5.34 -8.67
N GLU A 95 8.48 5.94 -9.48
CA GLU A 95 9.68 6.64 -9.00
C GLU A 95 9.32 7.85 -8.11
N LEU A 96 8.34 8.65 -8.55
CA LEU A 96 7.85 9.82 -7.83
C LEU A 96 6.60 9.50 -7.00
N PRO A 97 6.40 10.14 -5.83
CA PRO A 97 5.16 10.03 -5.09
C PRO A 97 3.98 10.64 -5.83
N PHE A 98 2.78 10.21 -5.46
CA PHE A 98 1.57 10.94 -5.78
C PHE A 98 1.40 12.08 -4.78
N THR A 99 1.51 13.32 -5.26
CA THR A 99 1.37 14.51 -4.42
C THR A 99 -0.05 15.07 -4.48
N ILE A 100 -0.61 15.34 -3.31
CA ILE A 100 -1.84 16.09 -3.11
C ILE A 100 -1.46 17.47 -2.58
N GLU A 101 -1.63 18.49 -3.42
CA GLU A 101 -1.42 19.88 -3.02
C GLU A 101 -2.70 20.47 -2.47
N PHE A 102 -2.62 21.00 -1.24
CA PHE A 102 -3.70 21.74 -0.62
C PHE A 102 -3.26 23.17 -0.34
N SER A 103 -4.11 24.12 -0.73
CA SER A 103 -3.98 25.52 -0.37
C SER A 103 -5.34 26.06 0.05
N LYS A 104 -5.37 27.19 0.76
CA LYS A 104 -6.64 27.83 1.16
C LYS A 104 -7.54 28.17 -0.02
N LYS A 105 -6.98 28.47 -1.19
CA LYS A 105 -7.74 28.80 -2.39
C LYS A 105 -8.53 27.61 -2.93
N ALA A 106 -8.03 26.39 -2.70
CA ALA A 106 -8.73 25.16 -3.06
C ALA A 106 -10.04 24.95 -2.27
N LEU A 107 -10.40 25.83 -1.34
CA LEU A 107 -11.73 25.84 -0.72
C LEU A 107 -12.81 26.40 -1.65
N ASP A 108 -12.43 27.19 -2.66
CA ASP A 108 -13.33 27.65 -3.71
C ASP A 108 -13.39 26.62 -4.85
N LYS A 109 -14.57 26.07 -5.10
CA LYS A 109 -14.79 25.01 -6.11
C LYS A 109 -14.53 25.48 -7.55
N GLU A 110 -14.61 26.78 -7.80
CA GLU A 110 -14.36 27.36 -9.12
C GLU A 110 -12.87 27.69 -9.33
N SER A 111 -12.03 27.55 -8.30
CA SER A 111 -10.58 27.81 -8.39
C SER A 111 -9.80 26.73 -9.14
N GLU A 112 -8.70 27.13 -9.76
CA GLU A 112 -7.72 26.20 -10.35
C GLU A 112 -7.07 25.30 -9.29
N GLU A 113 -6.87 25.82 -8.07
CA GLU A 113 -6.32 25.07 -6.95
C GLU A 113 -7.26 23.93 -6.50
N TYR A 114 -8.59 24.13 -6.54
CA TYR A 114 -9.54 23.05 -6.25
C TYR A 114 -9.49 21.95 -7.31
N GLN A 115 -9.37 22.32 -8.60
CA GLN A 115 -9.21 21.32 -9.67
C GLN A 115 -7.91 20.54 -9.52
N THR A 116 -6.82 21.22 -9.12
CA THR A 116 -5.53 20.60 -8.84
C THR A 116 -5.62 19.61 -7.66
N LEU A 117 -6.21 20.05 -6.54
CA LEU A 117 -6.48 19.20 -5.37
C LEU A 117 -7.29 17.96 -5.77
N ARG A 118 -8.42 18.15 -6.47
CA ARG A 118 -9.29 17.05 -6.90
C ARG A 118 -8.54 16.06 -7.79
N LYS A 119 -7.69 16.54 -8.70
CA LYS A 119 -6.87 15.70 -9.58
C LYS A 119 -5.86 14.87 -8.78
N GLY A 120 -5.21 15.47 -7.78
CA GLY A 120 -4.29 14.77 -6.88
C GLY A 120 -5.00 13.67 -6.08
N VAL A 121 -6.11 14.02 -5.41
CA VAL A 121 -6.93 13.08 -4.65
C VAL A 121 -7.42 11.94 -5.53
N LYS A 122 -7.93 12.25 -6.73
CA LYS A 122 -8.41 11.25 -7.69
C LYS A 122 -7.32 10.25 -8.04
N LYS A 123 -6.09 10.69 -8.33
CA LYS A 123 -4.97 9.78 -8.66
C LYS A 123 -4.64 8.83 -7.51
N VAL A 124 -4.60 9.34 -6.27
CA VAL A 124 -4.34 8.51 -5.08
C VAL A 124 -5.46 7.47 -4.89
N LEU A 125 -6.73 7.88 -5.01
CA LEU A 125 -7.86 6.96 -4.92
C LEU A 125 -7.86 5.92 -6.05
N GLU A 126 -7.51 6.31 -7.27
CA GLU A 126 -7.36 5.38 -8.40
C GLU A 126 -6.26 4.34 -8.14
N ALA A 127 -5.13 4.75 -7.55
CA ALA A 127 -4.09 3.82 -7.14
C ALA A 127 -4.62 2.85 -6.08
N ILE A 128 -5.24 3.34 -4.99
CA ILE A 128 -5.79 2.50 -3.92
C ILE A 128 -6.84 1.51 -4.46
N VAL A 129 -7.78 1.99 -5.28
CA VAL A 129 -8.78 1.14 -5.93
C VAL A 129 -8.11 0.10 -6.84
N GLY A 130 -7.04 0.47 -7.54
CA GLY A 130 -6.24 -0.44 -8.34
C GLY A 130 -5.63 -1.59 -7.53
N LEU A 131 -5.10 -1.31 -6.33
CA LEU A 131 -4.55 -2.31 -5.41
C LEU A 131 -5.64 -3.25 -4.88
N ILE A 132 -6.81 -2.71 -4.54
CA ILE A 132 -7.94 -3.51 -4.05
C ILE A 132 -8.50 -4.40 -5.16
N LYS A 133 -8.67 -3.85 -6.38
CA LYS A 133 -9.13 -4.63 -7.55
C LYS A 133 -8.13 -5.69 -7.95
N ASP A 134 -6.84 -5.38 -7.88
CA ASP A 134 -5.80 -6.38 -8.09
C ASP A 134 -6.00 -7.57 -7.16
N ARG A 135 -6.24 -7.32 -5.88
CA ARG A 135 -6.51 -8.38 -4.92
C ARG A 135 -7.78 -9.16 -5.25
N ALA A 136 -8.88 -8.46 -5.50
CA ALA A 136 -10.18 -9.08 -5.74
C ALA A 136 -10.29 -9.87 -7.06
N CYS A 137 -9.52 -9.50 -8.10
CA CYS A 137 -9.56 -10.16 -9.41
C CYS A 137 -8.49 -11.26 -9.60
N SER A 138 -7.61 -11.45 -8.61
CA SER A 138 -6.53 -12.43 -8.69
C SER A 138 -6.98 -13.87 -8.41
N ASP A 139 -8.21 -14.06 -7.95
CA ASP A 139 -8.82 -15.39 -7.76
C ASP A 139 -9.15 -16.08 -9.09
N GLU A 140 -9.02 -15.40 -10.24
CA GLU A 140 -9.43 -15.94 -11.54
C GLU A 140 -8.34 -16.72 -12.30
N GLU A 141 -7.03 -16.54 -12.05
CA GLU A 141 -5.98 -17.27 -12.81
C GLU A 141 -4.52 -17.10 -12.27
N PRO A 142 -3.79 -18.19 -11.91
CA PRO A 142 -2.43 -18.13 -11.38
C PRO A 142 -1.35 -17.62 -12.36
N ASP A 143 -1.54 -17.78 -13.68
CA ASP A 143 -0.60 -17.30 -14.69
C ASP A 143 -0.56 -15.76 -14.78
N ARG A 144 -1.69 -15.08 -14.48
CA ARG A 144 -1.75 -13.62 -14.42
C ARG A 144 -0.95 -13.06 -13.25
N LYS A 145 -0.85 -13.80 -12.14
CA LYS A 145 -0.08 -13.41 -10.95
C LYS A 145 1.42 -13.33 -11.25
N ARG A 146 1.99 -14.35 -11.90
CA ARG A 146 3.43 -14.39 -12.23
C ARG A 146 3.84 -13.32 -13.23
N ALA A 147 3.10 -13.18 -14.33
CA ALA A 147 3.36 -12.17 -15.35
C ALA A 147 3.32 -10.74 -14.77
N LYS A 148 2.52 -10.51 -13.72
CA LYS A 148 2.39 -9.20 -13.08
C LYS A 148 3.59 -8.86 -12.19
N ILE A 149 4.06 -9.80 -11.36
CA ILE A 149 5.29 -9.61 -10.57
C ILE A 149 6.47 -9.34 -11.51
N GLU A 150 6.57 -10.09 -12.62
CA GLU A 150 7.57 -9.82 -13.66
C GLU A 150 7.42 -8.42 -14.26
N GLY A 151 6.19 -7.97 -14.55
CA GLY A 151 5.94 -6.61 -15.04
C GLY A 151 6.37 -5.49 -14.09
N TYR A 152 6.33 -5.69 -12.77
CA TYR A 152 6.90 -4.74 -11.81
C TYR A 152 8.43 -4.84 -11.77
N ARG A 153 9.00 -6.04 -11.84
CA ARG A 153 10.45 -6.28 -11.88
C ARG A 153 11.12 -5.71 -13.12
N SER A 154 10.45 -5.76 -14.27
CA SER A 154 10.97 -5.29 -15.55
C SER A 154 10.95 -3.76 -15.71
N LYS A 155 10.36 -3.02 -14.77
CA LYS A 155 10.33 -1.54 -14.77
C LYS A 155 11.49 -0.91 -13.98
N LYS A 156 12.47 -1.71 -13.56
CA LYS A 156 13.75 -1.25 -13.02
C LYS A 156 14.64 -0.64 -14.10
#